data_AF-A0A800M625-F1
#
_entry.id   AF-A0A800M625-F1
#
_cell.length_a   1.000
_cell.length_b   1.000
_cell.length_c   1.000
_cell.angle_alpha   90.00
_cell.angle_beta   90.00
_cell.angle_gamma   90.00
#
_symmetry.space_group_name_H-M   'P 1'
#
loop_
_entity.id
_entity.type
_entity.pdbx_description
1 polymer ?
#
loop_
_entity_poly.entity_id
_entity_poly.type
_entity_poly.pdbx_seq_one_letter_code
_entity_poly.pdbx_strand_id
1 'polypeptide(L)' 'MRDVVKPGKLGLLAALEGRGGALTMHADALLYMGILFDNQEIEHPLEVKKHVWVQIVSGELLLNGTK' A
#
# COMPACT_ATOMS: atom_id res chain seq x y z
N MET A 1 -8.24 -2.75 -12.08
CA MET A 1 -7.14 -3.09 -11.16
C MET A 1 -5.75 -3.00 -11.79
N ARG A 2 -5.55 -3.45 -13.05
CA ARG A 2 -4.23 -3.39 -13.72
C ARG A 2 -3.57 -1.99 -13.75
N ASP A 3 -4.36 -0.91 -13.71
CA ASP A 3 -3.82 0.46 -13.74
C ASP A 3 -3.43 1.02 -12.36
N VAL A 4 -3.92 0.41 -11.27
CA VAL A 4 -3.65 0.88 -9.89
C VAL A 4 -2.28 0.38 -9.42
N VAL A 5 -1.90 -0.84 -9.79
CA VAL A 5 -0.68 -1.49 -9.30
C VAL A 5 0.40 -1.47 -10.37
N LYS A 6 1.50 -0.77 -10.10
CA LYS A 6 2.71 -0.77 -10.92
C LYS A 6 3.85 -1.39 -10.10
N PRO A 7 4.70 -2.27 -10.67
CA PRO A 7 5.82 -2.84 -9.94
C PRO A 7 6.71 -1.75 -9.32
N GLY A 8 7.14 -1.96 -8.08
CA GLY A 8 7.95 -1.00 -7.34
C GLY A 8 7.19 0.25 -6.87
N LYS A 9 5.85 0.23 -6.87
CA LYS A 9 5.02 1.33 -6.36
C LYS A 9 3.79 0.84 -5.60
N LEU A 10 3.37 1.62 -4.61
CA LEU A 10 2.08 1.47 -3.97
C LEU A 10 1.03 2.30 -4.71
N GLY A 11 -0.04 1.66 -5.15
CA GLY A 11 -1.23 2.31 -5.69
C GLY A 11 -2.33 2.40 -4.64
N LEU A 12 -3.02 3.55 -4.59
CA LEU A 12 -4.18 3.73 -3.71
C LEU A 12 -5.36 2.92 -4.28
N LEU A 13 -5.77 1.88 -3.56
CA LEU A 13 -6.86 1.00 -3.95
C LEU A 13 -8.20 1.49 -3.39
N ALA A 14 -8.22 1.95 -2.14
CA ALA A 14 -9.43 2.45 -1.50
C ALA A 14 -9.15 3.55 -0.46
N ALA A 15 -10.11 4.46 -0.29
CA ALA A 15 -10.05 5.58 0.66
C ALA A 15 -11.47 6.01 1.09
N LEU A 16 -11.56 6.86 2.12
CA LEU A 16 -12.83 7.38 2.67
C LEU A 16 -13.73 8.02 1.60
N GLU A 17 -13.12 8.74 0.66
CA GLU A 17 -13.77 9.21 -0.56
C GLU A 17 -12.92 8.74 -1.74
N GLY A 18 -13.57 8.26 -2.80
CA GLY A 18 -12.91 7.77 -4.00
C GLY A 18 -12.10 8.85 -4.72
N ARG A 19 -10.88 9.15 -4.22
CA ARG A 19 -9.94 10.06 -4.87
C ARG A 19 -9.20 9.32 -5.97
N GLY A 20 -9.11 9.92 -7.16
CA GLY A 20 -8.22 9.46 -8.24
C GLY A 20 -8.52 8.04 -8.77
N GLY A 21 -9.76 7.56 -8.67
CA GLY A 21 -10.16 6.22 -9.11
C GLY A 21 -10.05 5.12 -8.05
N ALA A 22 -9.71 5.48 -6.82
CA ALA A 22 -9.79 4.56 -5.68
C ALA A 22 -11.24 4.21 -5.34
N LEU A 23 -11.46 2.99 -4.82
CA LEU A 23 -12.74 2.57 -4.28
C LEU A 23 -13.07 3.37 -3.02
N THR A 24 -14.36 3.62 -2.79
CA THR A 24 -14.82 4.24 -1.55
C THR A 24 -14.90 3.19 -0.44
N MET A 25 -14.40 3.52 0.75
CA MET A 25 -14.59 2.72 1.97
C MET A 25 -15.18 3.59 3.08
N HIS A 26 -15.99 3.00 3.96
CA HIS A 26 -16.55 3.71 5.12
C HIS A 26 -15.69 3.54 6.37
N ALA A 27 -14.40 3.82 6.22
CA ALA A 27 -13.42 3.79 7.30
C ALA A 27 -12.42 4.94 7.12
N ASP A 28 -11.91 5.49 8.22
CA ASP A 28 -10.86 6.50 8.22
C ASP A 28 -9.47 5.87 8.01
N ALA A 29 -9.32 5.23 6.85
CA ALA A 29 -8.12 4.50 6.45
C ALA A 29 -7.85 4.65 4.96
N LEU A 30 -6.60 4.37 4.59
CA LEU A 30 -6.13 4.28 3.22
C LEU A 30 -5.66 2.85 2.98
N LEU A 31 -6.15 2.22 1.92
CA LEU A 31 -5.72 0.89 1.51
C LEU A 31 -4.90 1.00 0.24
N TYR A 32 -3.64 0.57 0.33
CA TYR A 32 -2.71 0.52 -0.78
C TYR A 32 -2.47 -0.92 -1.23
N MET A 33 -2.09 -1.07 -2.50
CA MET A 33 -1.66 -2.34 -3.06
C MET A 33 -0.43 -2.12 -3.92
N GLY A 34 0.53 -3.04 -3.83
CA GLY A 34 1.77 -2.99 -4.58
C GLY A 34 2.27 -4.38 -4.90
N ILE A 35 3.12 -4.47 -5.92
CA ILE A 35 3.91 -5.67 -6.21
C ILE A 35 5.37 -5.22 -6.22
N LEU A 36 6.20 -5.93 -5.47
CA LEU A 36 7.64 -5.76 -5.45
C LEU A 36 8.28 -6.96 -6.16
N PHE A 37 9.22 -6.67 -7.05
CA PHE A 37 10.15 -7.66 -7.56
C PHE A 37 11.46 -7.62 -6.78
N ASP A 38 12.32 -8.60 -7.02
CA ASP A 38 13.61 -8.72 -6.36
C ASP A 38 14.42 -7.42 -6.42
N ASN A 39 15.02 -7.05 -5.30
CA ASN A 39 15.82 -5.82 -5.10
C ASN A 39 15.04 -4.50 -5.30
N GLN A 40 13.70 -4.53 -5.31
CA GLN A 40 12.90 -3.31 -5.26
C GLN A 40 12.55 -2.94 -3.83
N GLU A 41 12.53 -1.63 -3.57
CA GLU A 41 12.17 -1.03 -2.29
C GLU A 41 11.06 -0.01 -2.50
N ILE A 42 10.17 0.11 -1.51
CA ILE A 42 9.17 1.18 -1.45
C ILE A 42 9.21 1.79 -0.06
N GLU A 43 9.22 3.12 -0.02
CA GLU A 43 9.00 3.90 1.18
C GLU A 43 7.58 4.49 1.16
N HIS A 44 6.90 4.47 2.30
CA HIS A 44 5.62 5.12 2.49
C HIS A 44 5.68 6.04 3.73
N PRO A 45 5.53 7.36 3.57
CA PRO A 45 5.54 8.27 4.71
C PRO A 45 4.32 8.03 5.59
N LEU A 46 4.55 7.92 6.90
CA LEU A 46 3.49 7.69 7.87
C LEU A 46 3.10 8.99 8.56
N GLU A 47 1.80 9.25 8.63
CA GLU A 47 1.27 10.33 9.45
C GLU A 47 1.35 9.92 10.93
N VAL A 48 1.83 10.84 11.78
CA VAL A 48 2.10 10.60 13.22
C VAL A 48 0.91 10.02 13.99
N LYS A 49 -0.33 10.26 13.53
CA LYS A 49 -1.57 9.83 14.19
C LYS A 49 -2.20 8.57 13.59
N LYS A 50 -1.57 7.95 12.58
CA LYS A 50 -2.13 6.78 11.90
C LYS A 50 -1.36 5.52 12.28
N HIS A 51 -2.10 4.48 12.63
CA HIS A 51 -1.54 3.14 12.74
C HIS A 51 -1.40 2.52 11.35
N VAL A 52 -0.42 1.61 11.21
CA VAL A 52 -0.13 0.96 9.94
C VAL A 52 -0.15 -0.54 10.13
N TRP A 53 -0.77 -1.21 9.16
CA TRP A 53 -0.76 -2.66 9.02
C TRP A 53 -0.18 -3.02 7.67
N VAL A 54 0.77 -3.95 7.65
CA VAL A 54 1.33 -4.50 6.42
C VAL A 54 0.89 -5.95 6.32
N GLN A 55 0.24 -6.29 5.21
CA GLN A 55 -0.16 -7.66 4.90
C GLN A 55 0.66 -8.16 3.71
N ILE A 56 1.39 -9.26 3.90
CA ILE A 56 2.03 -9.99 2.81
C ILE A 56 0.99 -10.96 2.25
N VAL A 57 0.59 -10.77 0.99
CA VAL A 57 -0.33 -11.68 0.29
C VAL A 57 0.41 -12.93 -0.20
N SER A 58 1.65 -12.76 -0.66
CA SER A 58 2.54 -13.84 -1.12
C SER A 58 4.00 -13.37 -1.08
N GLY A 59 4.92 -14.29 -0.79
CA GLY A 59 6.36 -14.04 -0.75
C GLY A 59 6.87 -13.63 0.64
N GLU A 60 7.98 -12.91 0.65
CA GLU A 60 8.66 -12.41 1.86
C GLU A 60 8.99 -10.93 1.68
N LEU A 61 9.04 -10.17 2.78
CA LEU A 61 9.35 -8.75 2.77
C LEU A 61 10.30 -8.42 3.92
N LEU A 62 11.35 -7.67 3.64
CA LEU A 62 12.13 -7.00 4.69
C LEU A 62 11.48 -5.65 4.98
N LEU A 63 10.86 -5.51 6.15
CA LEU A 63 10.19 -4.30 6.58
C LEU A 63 10.99 -3.61 7.68
N ASN A 64 11.51 -2.40 7.40
CA ASN A 64 12.31 -1.62 8.36
C ASN A 64 13.44 -2.43 9.02
N GLY A 65 14.11 -3.27 8.24
CA GLY A 65 15.19 -4.15 8.72
C GLY A 65 14.73 -5.42 9.47
N THR A 66 13.42 -5.66 9.57
CA THR A 66 12.83 -6.87 10.16
C THR A 66 12.27 -7.76 9.06
N LYS A 67 12.63 -9.04 9.04
CA LYS A 67 12.15 -10.02 8.05
C LYS A 67 10.86 -10.69 8.53
#